data_AF-A0A431Q2Y6-F1
#
_entry.id   AF-A0A431Q2Y6-F1
#
_cell.length_a   1.000
_cell.length_b   1.000
_cell.length_c   1.000
_cell.angle_alpha   90.00
_cell.angle_beta   90.00
_cell.angle_gamma   90.00
#
_symmetry.space_group_name_H-M   'P 1'
#
loop_
_entity.id
_entity.type
_entity.pdbx_description
1 polymer ?
#
loop_
_entity_poly.entity_id
_entity_poly.type
_entity_poly.pdbx_seq_one_letter_code
_entity_poly.pdbx_strand_id
1 'polypeptide(L)'
;MTRSLLAASAVILLATIGANAQTTAPAASDQPAAGQGSTDQGSDQAASDDDKQAPIPFEGGQLTITQPEQDGEKVLSYDGKQLASNYDVFFDKIVKIGDVNVALVDVGDGGNQCGPAKVIVWKKDGEIQTTTVEQDECGAPPAAVSDS
;
A
#
# COMPACT_ATOMS: atom_id res chain seq x y z
N MET A 1 43.37 -37.33 32.34
CA MET A 1 44.68 -36.66 32.44
C MET A 1 44.48 -35.18 32.17
N THR A 2 44.85 -34.39 33.16
CA THR A 2 44.79 -32.93 33.25
C THR A 2 45.73 -32.26 32.25
N ARG A 3 45.28 -31.21 31.56
CA ARG A 3 46.12 -30.02 31.28
C ARG A 3 45.23 -28.76 31.16
N SER A 4 45.45 -27.83 32.07
CA SER A 4 45.01 -26.43 32.06
C SER A 4 46.22 -25.52 31.78
N LEU A 5 45.93 -24.21 31.64
CA LEU A 5 46.81 -23.00 31.62
C LEU A 5 47.07 -22.47 30.19
N LEU A 6 46.97 -21.18 29.84
CA LEU A 6 47.08 -19.91 30.58
C LEU A 6 46.46 -18.73 29.77
N ALA A 7 46.14 -17.64 30.49
CA ALA A 7 45.51 -16.39 30.06
C ALA A 7 46.43 -15.39 29.32
N ALA A 8 45.83 -14.39 28.64
CA ALA A 8 46.37 -13.02 28.57
C ALA A 8 45.32 -12.01 28.06
N SER A 9 44.99 -11.03 28.91
CA SER A 9 44.25 -9.81 28.57
C SER A 9 45.19 -8.75 27.97
N ALA A 10 44.70 -7.93 27.03
CA ALA A 10 45.29 -6.63 26.72
C ALA A 10 44.20 -5.63 26.29
N VAL A 11 44.30 -4.42 26.81
CA VAL A 11 43.29 -3.35 26.84
C VAL A 11 43.80 -2.17 25.98
N ILE A 12 42.86 -1.31 25.56
CA ILE A 12 42.95 0.13 25.22
C ILE A 12 43.33 0.49 23.76
N LEU A 13 42.42 1.21 23.07
CA LEU A 13 42.61 2.62 22.70
C LEU A 13 41.31 3.25 22.17
N LEU A 14 40.78 4.21 22.95
CA LEU A 14 39.74 5.15 22.58
C LEU A 14 40.28 6.15 21.54
N ALA A 15 39.43 6.54 20.58
CA ALA A 15 39.52 7.83 19.90
C ALA A 15 38.14 8.49 19.92
N THR A 16 38.01 9.54 20.73
CA THR A 16 36.86 10.46 20.82
C THR A 16 37.24 11.79 20.16
N ILE A 17 36.39 12.27 19.25
CA ILE A 17 36.33 13.66 18.76
C ILE A 17 34.82 13.98 18.80
N GLY A 18 34.31 14.71 19.80
CA GLY A 18 34.19 16.18 19.82
C GLY A 18 33.06 16.61 18.86
N ALA A 19 31.92 17.18 19.25
CA ALA A 19 31.68 18.20 20.27
C ALA A 19 30.21 18.21 20.73
N ASN A 20 29.97 18.43 22.03
CA ASN A 20 28.70 18.95 22.54
C ASN A 20 29.03 20.03 23.58
N ALA A 21 28.57 21.25 23.32
CA ALA A 21 28.76 22.40 24.19
C ALA A 21 27.98 22.25 25.50
N GLN A 22 28.65 22.54 26.60
CA GLN A 22 28.13 22.50 27.97
C GLN A 22 27.37 23.80 28.28
N THR A 23 26.23 23.70 28.97
CA THR A 23 25.71 24.79 29.82
C THR A 23 25.34 24.22 31.19
N THR A 24 25.67 24.98 32.22
CA THR A 24 25.78 24.65 33.66
C THR A 24 24.45 24.52 34.44
N ALA A 25 24.53 23.76 35.54
CA ALA A 25 23.56 23.34 36.59
C ALA A 25 22.81 24.49 37.36
N PRO A 26 21.98 24.28 38.43
CA PRO A 26 21.70 23.07 39.24
C PRO A 26 20.24 22.88 39.80
N ALA A 27 20.11 21.82 40.61
CA ALA A 27 19.22 21.61 41.78
C ALA A 27 17.78 21.07 41.61
N ALA A 28 17.50 20.06 42.44
CA ALA A 28 16.24 19.35 42.63
C ALA A 28 15.16 20.22 43.31
N SER A 29 13.89 19.94 43.02
CA SER A 29 12.77 20.14 43.94
C SER A 29 11.59 19.25 43.56
N ASP A 30 11.13 18.51 44.56
CA ASP A 30 9.76 18.11 44.89
C ASP A 30 8.79 17.57 43.80
N GLN A 31 8.48 16.29 44.01
CA GLN A 31 7.27 15.59 43.59
C GLN A 31 5.99 16.30 44.09
N PRO A 32 4.88 16.20 43.35
CA PRO A 32 3.71 15.57 43.96
C PRO A 32 3.10 14.47 43.08
N ALA A 33 2.56 13.47 43.77
CA ALA A 33 1.88 12.32 43.21
C ALA A 33 0.54 12.69 42.55
N ALA A 34 0.30 12.12 41.37
CA ALA A 34 -1.01 11.73 40.86
C ALA A 34 -0.75 10.47 40.01
N GLY A 35 -1.31 9.30 40.29
CA GLY A 35 -2.65 9.06 40.78
C GLY A 35 -3.56 8.83 39.59
N GLN A 36 -3.76 7.55 39.27
CA GLN A 36 -4.87 6.96 38.52
C GLN A 36 -4.85 7.10 37.00
N GLY A 37 -4.48 5.97 36.38
CA GLY A 37 -4.85 5.66 35.02
C GLY A 37 -6.37 5.50 34.89
N SER A 38 -6.87 6.09 33.83
CA SER A 38 -8.01 5.64 33.04
C SER A 38 -7.76 6.19 31.64
N THR A 39 -6.85 5.55 30.90
CA THR A 39 -6.83 5.72 29.45
C THR A 39 -8.03 4.97 28.92
N ASP A 40 -9.06 5.74 28.58
CA ASP A 40 -10.11 5.37 27.64
C ASP A 40 -9.42 4.84 26.38
N GLN A 41 -9.29 3.53 26.27
CA GLN A 41 -8.70 2.87 25.12
C GLN A 41 -9.83 2.49 24.17
N GLY A 42 -10.56 3.50 23.72
CA GLY A 42 -11.28 3.43 22.44
C GLY A 42 -10.24 3.57 21.35
N SER A 43 -9.60 2.46 20.98
CA SER A 43 -8.88 2.38 19.72
C SER A 43 -9.92 2.29 18.60
N ASP A 44 -10.60 3.41 18.35
CA ASP A 44 -11.19 3.67 17.06
C ASP A 44 -10.01 3.92 16.12
N GLN A 45 -9.51 2.82 15.57
CA GLN A 45 -8.59 2.83 14.46
C GLN A 45 -9.34 3.52 13.31
N ALA A 46 -9.11 4.82 13.16
CA ALA A 46 -9.58 5.58 12.02
C ALA A 46 -8.91 4.98 10.78
N ALA A 47 -9.59 4.05 10.14
CA ALA A 47 -9.36 3.77 8.73
C ALA A 47 -9.72 5.07 8.00
N SER A 48 -8.71 5.73 7.46
CA SER A 48 -8.87 6.98 6.70
C SER A 48 -9.87 6.75 5.57
N ASP A 49 -11.06 7.34 5.66
CA ASP A 49 -12.10 7.27 4.62
C ASP A 49 -11.70 8.04 3.33
N ASP A 50 -10.56 8.75 3.35
CA ASP A 50 -10.10 9.63 2.28
C ASP A 50 -9.63 8.90 1.00
N ASP A 51 -9.34 7.60 1.04
CA ASP A 51 -8.84 6.84 -0.12
C ASP A 51 -9.92 6.01 -0.86
N LYS A 52 -11.20 6.15 -0.49
CA LYS A 52 -12.29 5.39 -1.12
C LYS A 52 -12.78 6.06 -2.41
N GLN A 53 -12.47 5.44 -3.54
CA GLN A 53 -13.04 5.82 -4.83
C GLN A 53 -14.55 5.51 -4.88
N ALA A 54 -15.35 6.47 -5.35
CA ALA A 54 -16.78 6.25 -5.57
C ALA A 54 -17.03 5.15 -6.63
N PRO A 55 -18.16 4.42 -6.57
CA PRO A 55 -18.53 3.48 -7.62
C PRO A 55 -18.60 4.16 -9.00
N ILE A 56 -18.07 3.50 -10.03
CA ILE A 56 -18.09 3.99 -11.42
C ILE A 56 -19.26 3.33 -12.16
N PRO A 57 -20.25 4.10 -12.66
CA PRO A 57 -21.28 3.55 -13.52
C PRO A 57 -20.69 2.95 -14.80
N PHE A 58 -21.06 1.70 -15.12
CA PHE A 58 -20.58 1.02 -16.32
C PHE A 58 -21.63 0.02 -16.82
N GLU A 59 -22.01 0.09 -18.10
CA GLU A 59 -22.83 -0.94 -18.78
C GLU A 59 -24.15 -1.35 -18.08
N GLY A 60 -24.75 -0.41 -17.35
CA GLY A 60 -26.02 -0.59 -16.61
C GLY A 60 -25.87 -1.04 -15.16
N GLY A 61 -24.64 -1.28 -14.70
CA GLY A 61 -24.28 -1.54 -13.31
C GLY A 61 -23.15 -0.62 -12.87
N GLN A 62 -22.29 -1.12 -11.97
CA GLN A 62 -21.21 -0.33 -11.39
C GLN A 62 -19.93 -1.13 -11.13
N LEU A 63 -18.79 -0.53 -11.48
CA LEU A 63 -17.48 -0.97 -11.03
C LEU A 63 -17.19 -0.36 -9.66
N THR A 64 -16.70 -1.17 -8.73
CA THR A 64 -16.33 -0.72 -7.39
C THR A 64 -14.93 -1.23 -7.05
N ILE A 65 -14.11 -0.36 -6.46
CA ILE A 65 -12.79 -0.71 -5.91
C ILE A 65 -12.88 -0.58 -4.40
N THR A 66 -12.65 -1.68 -3.68
CA THR A 66 -12.69 -1.70 -2.21
C THR A 66 -11.43 -2.32 -1.64
N GLN A 67 -10.97 -1.81 -0.50
CA GLN A 67 -9.92 -2.44 0.30
C GLN A 67 -10.57 -2.92 1.62
N PRO A 68 -10.82 -4.23 1.78
CA PRO A 68 -11.53 -4.74 2.95
C PRO A 68 -10.67 -4.72 4.23
N GLU A 69 -9.36 -4.85 4.08
CA GLU A 69 -8.38 -4.83 5.17
C GLU A 69 -7.54 -3.55 5.09
N GLN A 70 -7.18 -2.98 6.24
CA GLN A 70 -6.26 -1.85 6.29
C GLN A 70 -4.91 -2.26 5.66
N ASP A 71 -4.46 -1.51 4.66
CA ASP A 71 -3.23 -1.80 3.89
C ASP A 71 -3.22 -3.14 3.13
N GLY A 72 -4.38 -3.81 3.00
CA GLY A 72 -4.52 -5.08 2.29
C GLY A 72 -4.72 -4.95 0.78
N GLU A 73 -5.04 -6.04 0.10
CA GLU A 73 -5.36 -5.99 -1.33
C GLU A 73 -6.65 -5.19 -1.60
N LYS A 74 -6.64 -4.45 -2.70
CA LYS A 74 -7.83 -3.84 -3.28
C LYS A 74 -8.50 -4.84 -4.21
N VAL A 75 -9.84 -4.80 -4.24
CA VAL A 75 -10.68 -5.69 -5.03
C VAL A 75 -11.47 -4.85 -6.03
N LEU A 76 -11.29 -5.10 -7.33
CA LEU A 76 -12.16 -4.63 -8.38
C LEU A 76 -13.36 -5.57 -8.50
N SER A 77 -14.56 -5.02 -8.47
CA SER A 77 -15.81 -5.78 -8.65
C SER A 77 -16.78 -5.08 -9.59
N TYR A 78 -17.64 -5.86 -10.24
CA TYR A 78 -18.82 -5.38 -10.97
C TYR A 78 -20.07 -5.93 -10.31
N ASP A 79 -20.95 -5.04 -9.83
CA ASP A 79 -22.18 -5.40 -9.10
C ASP A 79 -21.93 -6.45 -7.99
N GLY A 80 -20.80 -6.31 -7.29
CA GLY A 80 -20.38 -7.21 -6.20
C GLY A 80 -19.67 -8.49 -6.64
N LYS A 81 -19.59 -8.80 -7.95
CA LYS A 81 -18.78 -9.91 -8.47
C LYS A 81 -17.34 -9.44 -8.65
N GLN A 82 -16.40 -10.07 -7.95
CA GLN A 82 -14.98 -9.81 -8.10
C GLN A 82 -14.50 -10.10 -9.53
N LEU A 83 -13.74 -9.15 -10.08
CA LEU A 83 -13.12 -9.21 -11.40
C LEU A 83 -11.59 -9.38 -11.30
N ALA A 84 -10.96 -8.67 -10.37
CA ALA A 84 -9.52 -8.72 -10.11
C ALA A 84 -9.23 -8.27 -8.67
N SER A 85 -8.07 -8.64 -8.13
CA SER A 85 -7.54 -8.08 -6.88
C SER A 85 -6.02 -7.95 -6.97
N ASN A 86 -5.50 -6.90 -6.35
CA ASN A 86 -4.07 -6.72 -6.08
C ASN A 86 -3.85 -5.53 -5.12
N TYR A 87 -2.63 -5.27 -4.70
CA TYR A 87 -2.27 -4.16 -3.81
C TYR A 87 -2.56 -2.78 -4.41
N ASP A 88 -2.23 -2.58 -5.69
CA ASP A 88 -2.58 -1.37 -6.43
C ASP A 88 -3.69 -1.68 -7.43
N VAL A 89 -4.83 -1.03 -7.26
CA VAL A 89 -6.00 -1.13 -8.15
C VAL A 89 -6.56 0.26 -8.33
N PHE A 90 -6.51 0.76 -9.56
CA PHE A 90 -6.91 2.13 -9.88
C PHE A 90 -7.69 2.16 -11.19
N PHE A 91 -8.80 2.90 -11.20
CA PHE A 91 -9.59 3.09 -12.41
C PHE A 91 -8.93 4.15 -13.29
N ASP A 92 -8.56 3.79 -14.52
CA ASP A 92 -7.97 4.73 -15.47
C ASP A 92 -9.10 5.53 -16.16
N LYS A 93 -9.90 4.85 -16.99
CA LYS A 93 -10.93 5.49 -17.80
C LYS A 93 -11.90 4.48 -18.44
N ILE A 94 -13.01 5.00 -18.95
CA ILE A 94 -13.85 4.32 -19.92
C ILE A 94 -13.57 4.92 -21.30
N VAL A 95 -13.38 4.05 -22.29
CA VAL A 95 -13.21 4.40 -23.70
C VAL A 95 -14.25 3.67 -24.53
N LYS A 96 -14.55 4.18 -25.73
CA LYS A 96 -15.44 3.52 -26.68
C LYS A 96 -14.62 2.95 -27.84
N ILE A 97 -14.75 1.65 -28.10
CA ILE A 97 -14.12 0.95 -29.22
C ILE A 97 -15.23 0.41 -30.12
N GLY A 98 -15.41 1.02 -31.29
CA GLY A 98 -16.60 0.79 -32.11
C GLY A 98 -17.86 1.16 -31.32
N ASP A 99 -18.76 0.20 -31.10
CA ASP A 99 -19.97 0.39 -30.28
C ASP A 99 -19.86 -0.14 -28.84
N VAL A 100 -18.68 -0.60 -28.43
CA VAL A 100 -18.45 -1.22 -27.12
C VAL A 100 -17.81 -0.21 -26.18
N ASN A 101 -18.39 0.02 -24.99
CA ASN A 101 -17.69 0.71 -23.93
C ASN A 101 -16.73 -0.26 -23.23
N VAL A 102 -15.52 0.20 -22.98
CA VAL A 102 -14.43 -0.56 -22.40
C VAL A 102 -13.89 0.24 -21.22
N ALA A 103 -13.95 -0.34 -20.02
CA ALA A 103 -13.27 0.21 -18.85
C ALA A 103 -11.84 -0.34 -18.78
N LEU A 104 -10.88 0.54 -18.54
CA LEU A 104 -9.48 0.21 -18.31
C LEU A 104 -9.18 0.44 -16.84
N VAL A 105 -8.62 -0.58 -16.20
CA VAL A 105 -8.26 -0.55 -14.78
C VAL A 105 -6.82 -1.02 -14.64
N ASP A 106 -6.02 -0.25 -13.92
CA ASP A 106 -4.68 -0.63 -13.51
C ASP A 106 -4.76 -1.59 -12.32
N VAL A 107 -4.09 -2.74 -12.42
CA VAL A 107 -4.03 -3.76 -11.37
C VAL A 107 -2.61 -4.28 -11.25
N GLY A 108 -1.98 -4.19 -10.08
CA GLY A 108 -0.62 -4.67 -9.88
C GLY A 108 -0.17 -4.70 -8.42
N ASP A 109 1.02 -5.26 -8.20
CA ASP A 109 1.58 -5.49 -6.86
C ASP A 109 2.01 -4.19 -6.15
N GLY A 110 2.01 -3.07 -6.88
CA GLY A 110 2.52 -1.78 -6.41
C GLY A 110 4.07 -1.73 -6.37
N GLY A 111 4.60 -0.60 -5.90
CA GLY A 111 6.06 -0.37 -5.85
C GLY A 111 6.64 0.25 -7.12
N ASN A 112 7.97 0.21 -7.28
CA ASN A 112 8.69 0.96 -8.32
C ASN A 112 9.34 0.08 -9.40
N GLN A 113 9.16 -1.23 -9.37
CA GLN A 113 9.82 -2.16 -10.29
C GLN A 113 9.05 -2.28 -11.62
N CYS A 114 7.73 -2.27 -11.53
CA CYS A 114 6.83 -2.55 -12.64
C CYS A 114 5.60 -1.66 -12.52
N GLY A 115 5.17 -1.10 -13.65
CA GLY A 115 3.85 -0.49 -13.71
C GLY A 115 2.76 -1.57 -13.56
N PRO A 116 1.56 -1.19 -13.10
CA PRO A 116 0.44 -2.13 -13.03
C PRO A 116 0.11 -2.71 -14.42
N ALA A 117 -0.43 -3.93 -14.41
CA ALA A 117 -1.03 -4.53 -15.59
C ALA A 117 -2.36 -3.84 -15.90
N LYS A 118 -2.81 -3.94 -17.16
CA LYS A 118 -4.11 -3.40 -17.57
C LYS A 118 -5.16 -4.50 -17.58
N VAL A 119 -6.14 -4.38 -16.71
CA VAL A 119 -7.39 -5.15 -16.78
C VAL A 119 -8.38 -4.38 -17.66
N ILE A 120 -8.84 -5.06 -18.70
CA ILE A 120 -9.80 -4.55 -19.68
C ILE A 120 -11.15 -5.19 -19.36
N VAL A 121 -12.17 -4.36 -19.14
CA VAL A 121 -13.54 -4.79 -18.79
C VAL A 121 -14.51 -4.30 -19.86
N TRP A 122 -15.35 -5.19 -20.39
CA TRP A 122 -16.39 -4.84 -21.37
C TRP A 122 -17.61 -5.74 -21.25
N LYS A 123 -18.74 -5.33 -21.81
CA LYS A 123 -19.94 -6.16 -21.87
C LYS A 123 -20.05 -6.86 -23.23
N LYS A 124 -20.32 -8.16 -23.21
CA LYS A 124 -20.60 -8.98 -24.39
C LYS A 124 -21.76 -9.92 -24.08
N ASP A 125 -22.75 -9.96 -24.97
CA ASP A 125 -23.93 -10.84 -24.85
C ASP A 125 -24.66 -10.72 -23.49
N GLY A 126 -24.64 -9.52 -22.91
CA GLY A 126 -25.27 -9.23 -21.60
C GLY A 126 -24.37 -9.48 -20.39
N GLU A 127 -23.19 -10.07 -20.58
CA GLU A 127 -22.27 -10.44 -19.50
C GLU A 127 -21.02 -9.56 -19.49
N ILE A 128 -20.49 -9.28 -18.30
CA ILE A 128 -19.20 -8.63 -18.15
C ILE A 128 -18.08 -9.64 -18.43
N GLN A 129 -17.19 -9.23 -19.32
CA GLN A 129 -15.99 -9.92 -19.72
C GLN A 129 -14.78 -9.15 -19.22
N THR A 130 -13.70 -9.88 -18.94
CA THR A 130 -12.44 -9.32 -18.46
C THR A 130 -11.26 -10.01 -19.12
N THR A 131 -10.24 -9.25 -19.46
CA THR A 131 -8.92 -9.80 -19.80
C THR A 131 -7.83 -8.94 -19.18
N THR A 132 -6.71 -9.56 -18.83
CA THR A 132 -5.51 -8.87 -18.33
C THR A 132 -4.48 -8.82 -19.44
N VAL A 133 -3.91 -7.65 -19.68
CA VAL A 133 -2.73 -7.47 -20.51
C VAL A 133 -1.55 -7.42 -19.56
N GLU A 134 -0.81 -8.53 -19.49
CA GLU A 134 0.37 -8.66 -18.64
C GLU A 134 1.55 -7.86 -19.18
N GLN A 135 2.43 -7.51 -18.26
CA GLN A 135 3.63 -6.71 -18.48
C GLN A 135 4.84 -7.64 -18.47
N ASP A 136 5.05 -8.43 -19.52
CA ASP A 136 6.16 -9.39 -19.56
C ASP A 136 7.49 -8.67 -19.29
N GLU A 137 8.12 -9.00 -18.16
CA GLU A 137 9.39 -8.43 -17.67
C GLU A 137 9.42 -6.88 -17.60
N CYS A 138 8.24 -6.26 -17.46
CA CYS A 138 7.99 -4.84 -17.12
C CYS A 138 8.40 -3.78 -18.13
N GLY A 139 8.32 -4.11 -19.42
CA GLY A 139 8.50 -3.19 -20.54
C GLY A 139 7.30 -3.05 -21.49
N ALA A 140 6.09 -3.50 -21.14
CA ALA A 140 4.94 -3.34 -22.03
C ALA A 140 4.49 -1.86 -22.03
N PRO A 141 4.31 -1.26 -23.22
CA PRO A 141 3.86 0.12 -23.32
C PRO A 141 2.46 0.25 -22.69
N PRO A 142 2.13 1.42 -22.10
CA PRO A 142 0.79 1.67 -21.57
C PRO A 142 -0.28 1.36 -22.63
N ALA A 143 -1.44 0.86 -22.19
CA ALA A 143 -2.55 0.61 -23.10
C ALA A 143 -2.92 1.90 -23.86
N ALA A 144 -2.94 1.79 -25.19
CA ALA A 144 -3.29 2.86 -26.09
C ALA A 144 -4.58 2.52 -26.85
N VAL A 145 -5.38 3.55 -27.11
CA VAL A 145 -6.61 3.46 -27.89
C VAL A 145 -6.45 4.40 -29.08
N SER A 146 -6.78 3.93 -30.28
CA SER A 146 -6.68 4.71 -31.51
C SER A 146 -7.99 4.67 -32.27
N ASP A 147 -8.41 5.84 -32.76
CA ASP A 147 -9.56 6.00 -33.66
C ASP A 147 -9.04 5.85 -35.10
N SER A 148 -8.90 4.62 -35.60
CA SER A 148 -8.47 4.39 -36.99
C SER A 148 -9.58 4.65 -38.00
#